data_AF-A0AA87YEB0-F1
#
_entry.id   AF-A0AA87YEB0-F1
#
_cell.length_a   1.000
_cell.length_b   1.000
_cell.length_c   1.000
_cell.angle_alpha   90.00
_cell.angle_beta   90.00
_cell.angle_gamma   90.00
#
_symmetry.space_group_name_H-M   'P 1'
#
loop_
_entity.id
_entity.type
_entity.pdbx_description
1 polymer ?
#
loop_
_entity_poly.entity_id
_entity_poly.type
_entity_poly.pdbx_seq_one_letter_code
_entity_poly.pdbx_strand_id
1 'polypeptide(L)'
;MARQLVNREEGVEYKGFAPPGKTPAHKVLVEGKALVAALDSGVPADGTLLVKVALSPVSEDNAIANLEEMPGWDFDAERRQAGNAWNDALSTVAIDAPEPMRTMVYTSLYHAMLTPSLFMDRDGSYRGPDNAVHKADCYRFHSTFSLWDTYRALHPLLTLTAAEERNGDFIRSLIASRQHSPHGILPVWQFHGLETWCMMGYHAVPVISDAYMKGIKGFDPEQAPAAMTASAEYGPYGGLEHYMKLGYVPIDLEPEAASKTVEYAFDDWRSRGWRKRWASATSPRGISSARRTGATSSTRRQVSCAPANRRANSARHSIPCSRTSAATTRKAAPGSTHGVCRTTTRA
;
A
#
# COMPACT_ATOMS: atom_id res chain seq x y z
N MET A 1 38.86 -0.33 -20.31
CA MET A 1 37.73 0.47 -19.82
C MET A 1 38.25 1.75 -19.22
N ALA A 2 37.98 2.88 -19.88
CA ALA A 2 38.15 4.18 -19.23
C ALA A 2 36.85 4.48 -18.50
N ARG A 3 36.92 4.74 -17.19
CA ARG A 3 35.79 5.25 -16.41
C ARG A 3 36.12 6.67 -15.97
N GLN A 4 35.20 7.61 -16.20
CA GLN A 4 35.33 8.97 -15.73
C GLN A 4 34.06 9.38 -14.97
N LEU A 5 34.26 9.87 -13.74
CA LEU A 5 33.22 10.47 -12.92
C LEU A 5 33.34 11.99 -12.99
N VAL A 6 32.29 12.70 -13.39
CA VAL A 6 32.32 14.16 -13.55
C VAL A 6 31.31 14.79 -12.60
N ASN A 7 31.75 15.75 -11.79
CA ASN A 7 30.87 16.71 -11.11
C ASN A 7 30.77 17.96 -12.00
N ARG A 8 29.56 18.31 -12.44
CA ARG A 8 29.28 19.48 -13.31
C ARG A 8 28.72 20.68 -12.55
N GLU A 9 28.77 20.71 -11.23
CA GLU A 9 28.30 21.86 -10.46
C GLU A 9 29.20 23.07 -10.69
N GLU A 10 28.62 24.16 -11.18
CA GLU A 10 29.29 25.46 -11.31
C GLU A 10 28.95 26.32 -10.08
N GLY A 11 29.97 26.88 -9.42
CA GLY A 11 29.77 27.87 -8.34
C GLY A 11 29.51 27.33 -6.93
N VAL A 12 29.94 26.10 -6.59
CA VAL A 12 29.84 25.59 -5.21
C VAL A 12 30.86 26.29 -4.31
N GLU A 13 30.38 27.10 -3.36
CA GLU A 13 31.19 27.89 -2.41
C GLU A 13 31.96 27.01 -1.39
N TYR A 14 31.58 25.74 -1.24
CA TYR A 14 32.16 24.84 -0.25
C TYR A 14 33.55 24.31 -0.66
N LYS A 15 34.60 24.91 -0.09
CA LYS A 15 36.00 24.48 -0.19
C LYS A 15 36.35 23.49 0.93
N GLY A 16 35.66 22.35 0.98
CA GLY A 16 36.05 21.26 1.88
C GLY A 16 37.49 20.75 1.62
N PHE A 17 37.97 19.83 2.45
CA PHE A 17 39.26 19.19 2.22
C PHE A 17 39.18 18.27 1.00
N ALA A 18 39.94 18.59 -0.06
CA ALA A 18 39.96 17.76 -1.25
C ALA A 18 40.54 16.36 -0.92
N PRO A 19 39.82 15.26 -1.23
CA PRO A 19 40.38 13.92 -1.10
C PRO A 19 41.59 13.76 -2.05
N PRO A 20 42.51 12.83 -1.79
CA PRO A 20 43.63 12.55 -2.69
C PRO A 20 43.16 12.30 -4.13
N GLY A 21 43.87 12.90 -5.10
CA GLY A 21 43.57 12.76 -6.53
C GLY A 21 43.26 14.10 -7.22
N LYS A 22 44.13 14.51 -8.15
CA LYS A 22 43.98 15.77 -8.90
C LYS A 22 43.07 15.66 -10.14
N THR A 23 42.77 14.44 -10.58
CA THR A 23 41.93 14.15 -11.74
C THR A 23 40.79 13.22 -11.34
N PRO A 24 39.65 13.23 -12.04
CA PRO A 24 38.57 12.28 -11.84
C PRO A 24 38.98 10.81 -11.77
N ALA A 25 39.96 10.41 -12.61
CA ALA A 25 40.46 9.04 -12.65
C ALA A 25 41.23 8.62 -11.39
N HIS A 26 41.72 9.59 -10.60
CA HIS A 26 42.47 9.35 -9.37
C HIS A 26 41.62 9.56 -8.11
N LYS A 27 40.36 10.00 -8.26
CA LYS A 27 39.43 10.14 -7.14
C LYS A 27 38.70 8.82 -6.93
N VAL A 28 38.69 8.34 -5.68
CA VAL A 28 37.95 7.12 -5.28
C VAL A 28 36.46 7.40 -5.12
N LEU A 29 36.09 8.66 -4.85
CA LEU A 29 34.73 9.12 -4.62
C LEU A 29 34.51 10.48 -5.31
N VAL A 30 33.33 10.65 -5.91
CA VAL A 30 32.86 11.94 -6.45
C VAL A 30 31.47 12.19 -5.90
N GLU A 31 31.32 13.33 -5.23
CA GLU A 31 30.06 13.78 -4.61
C GLU A 31 29.63 15.10 -5.25
N GLY A 32 28.32 15.36 -5.26
CA GLY A 32 27.71 16.55 -5.83
C GLY A 32 26.27 16.31 -6.26
N LYS A 33 25.56 17.37 -6.64
CA LYS A 33 24.18 17.31 -7.12
C LYS A 33 24.06 17.01 -8.62
N ALA A 34 25.17 17.11 -9.38
CA ALA A 34 25.20 16.94 -10.83
C ALA A 34 26.29 15.94 -11.25
N LEU A 35 26.13 14.69 -10.83
CA LEU A 35 27.06 13.60 -11.11
C LEU A 35 26.77 12.95 -12.46
N VAL A 36 27.82 12.66 -13.23
CA VAL A 36 27.75 11.91 -14.49
C VAL A 36 28.80 10.78 -14.47
N ALA A 37 28.36 9.58 -14.83
CA ALA A 37 29.24 8.45 -15.13
C ALA A 37 29.34 8.26 -16.64
N ALA A 38 30.53 8.43 -17.20
CA ALA A 38 30.84 8.06 -18.58
C ALA A 38 31.59 6.73 -18.58
N LEU A 39 30.98 5.71 -19.18
CA LEU A 39 31.50 4.35 -19.26
C LEU A 39 31.80 4.02 -20.72
N ASP A 40 33.09 3.92 -21.06
CA ASP A 40 33.54 3.49 -22.39
C ASP A 40 33.99 2.03 -22.34
N SER A 41 33.12 1.15 -22.86
CA SER A 41 33.35 -0.28 -23.01
C SER A 41 33.89 -0.66 -24.39
N GLY A 42 33.99 0.28 -25.34
CA GLY A 42 34.04 -0.04 -26.77
C GLY A 42 32.74 -0.71 -27.26
N VAL A 43 32.72 -1.10 -28.53
CA VAL A 43 31.62 -1.86 -29.14
C VAL A 43 31.95 -3.36 -29.06
N PRO A 44 31.13 -4.18 -28.38
CA PRO A 44 31.30 -5.63 -28.40
C PRO A 44 31.27 -6.20 -29.82
N ALA A 45 32.00 -7.28 -30.08
CA ALA A 45 32.10 -7.87 -31.43
C ALA A 45 30.75 -8.37 -31.99
N ASP A 46 29.83 -8.77 -31.10
CA ASP A 46 28.45 -9.16 -31.39
C ASP A 46 27.46 -7.98 -31.29
N GLY A 47 27.95 -6.77 -31.01
CA GLY A 47 27.15 -5.56 -30.84
C GLY A 47 26.28 -5.52 -29.59
N THR A 48 26.35 -6.51 -28.69
CA THR A 48 25.44 -6.62 -27.55
C THR A 48 26.12 -6.27 -26.23
N LEU A 49 25.58 -5.26 -25.54
CA LEU A 49 25.99 -4.88 -24.18
C LEU A 49 24.86 -5.17 -23.20
N LEU A 50 25.09 -6.05 -22.24
CA LEU A 50 24.15 -6.35 -21.17
C LEU A 50 24.46 -5.52 -19.92
N VAL A 51 23.42 -5.01 -19.28
CA VAL A 51 23.53 -4.20 -18.06
C VAL A 51 22.52 -4.72 -17.03
N LYS A 52 22.97 -4.85 -15.78
CA LYS A 52 22.10 -5.12 -14.63
C LYS A 52 22.10 -3.92 -13.70
N VAL A 53 20.92 -3.58 -13.21
CA VAL A 53 20.73 -2.48 -12.26
C VAL A 53 19.79 -2.97 -11.18
N ALA A 54 20.20 -2.83 -9.93
CA ALA A 54 19.35 -3.03 -8.77
C ALA A 54 19.30 -1.73 -7.97
N LEU A 55 18.19 -1.55 -7.26
CA LEU A 55 17.94 -0.40 -6.41
C LEU A 55 17.79 -0.87 -4.96
N SER A 56 18.06 0.03 -4.02
CA SER A 56 17.78 -0.16 -2.60
C SER A 56 17.32 1.16 -1.98
N PRO A 57 16.31 1.15 -1.11
CA PRO A 57 15.96 2.32 -0.31
C PRO A 57 16.88 2.52 0.92
N VAL A 58 17.81 1.59 1.17
CA VAL A 58 18.64 1.57 2.38
C VAL A 58 20.09 1.92 2.09
N SER A 59 20.77 1.18 1.19
CA SER A 59 22.22 1.30 0.97
C SER A 59 22.69 0.73 -0.37
N GLU A 60 23.90 1.10 -0.78
CA GLU A 60 24.58 0.51 -1.95
C GLU A 60 24.83 -0.99 -1.77
N ASP A 61 25.25 -1.43 -0.58
CA ASP A 61 25.51 -2.84 -0.27
C ASP A 61 24.23 -3.68 -0.43
N ASN A 62 23.09 -3.16 0.03
CA ASN A 62 21.80 -3.79 -0.19
C ASN A 62 21.42 -3.84 -1.67
N ALA A 63 21.68 -2.77 -2.44
CA ALA A 63 21.43 -2.78 -3.88
C ALA A 63 22.28 -3.84 -4.60
N ILE A 64 23.56 -3.98 -4.23
CA ILE A 64 24.45 -5.03 -4.74
C ILE A 64 23.92 -6.42 -4.36
N ALA A 65 23.49 -6.62 -3.11
CA ALA A 65 22.91 -7.89 -2.66
C ALA A 65 21.60 -8.24 -3.38
N ASN A 66 20.79 -7.24 -3.76
CA ASN A 66 19.58 -7.45 -4.55
C ASN A 66 19.88 -7.97 -5.97
N LEU A 67 21.09 -7.76 -6.54
CA LEU A 67 21.48 -8.34 -7.84
C LEU A 67 21.53 -9.86 -7.82
N GLU A 68 21.63 -10.49 -6.66
CA GLU A 68 21.59 -11.95 -6.53
C GLU A 68 20.25 -12.57 -6.97
N GLU A 69 19.19 -11.76 -7.10
CA GLU A 69 17.92 -12.21 -7.70
C GLU A 69 18.09 -12.62 -9.17
N MET A 70 19.11 -12.09 -9.86
CA MET A 70 19.44 -12.39 -11.25
C MET A 70 20.90 -12.87 -11.36
N PRO A 71 21.22 -14.12 -11.00
CA PRO A 71 22.60 -14.61 -10.96
C PRO A 71 23.23 -14.77 -12.35
N GLY A 72 22.43 -15.05 -13.38
CA GLY A 72 22.88 -15.29 -14.77
C GLY A 72 22.81 -14.05 -15.66
N TRP A 73 23.29 -14.15 -16.91
CA TRP A 73 23.26 -13.06 -17.90
C TRP A 73 22.34 -13.36 -19.10
N ASP A 74 21.48 -14.36 -19.00
CA ASP A 74 20.51 -14.70 -20.05
C ASP A 74 19.30 -13.76 -19.97
N PHE A 75 19.37 -12.64 -20.70
CA PHE A 75 18.28 -11.66 -20.76
C PHE A 75 16.95 -12.26 -21.23
N ASP A 76 17.00 -13.20 -22.18
CA ASP A 76 15.79 -13.79 -22.73
C ASP A 76 15.14 -14.78 -21.73
N ALA A 77 15.94 -15.46 -20.91
CA ALA A 77 15.41 -16.26 -19.79
C ALA A 77 14.69 -15.38 -18.77
N GLU A 78 15.30 -14.27 -18.35
CA GLU A 78 14.71 -13.30 -17.42
C GLU A 78 13.42 -12.70 -17.98
N ARG A 79 13.41 -12.33 -19.26
CA ARG A 79 12.22 -11.85 -19.96
C ARG A 79 11.10 -12.91 -19.99
N ARG A 80 11.43 -14.18 -20.24
CA ARG A 80 10.43 -15.28 -20.21
C ARG A 80 9.88 -15.49 -18.80
N GLN A 81 10.73 -15.46 -17.78
CA GLN A 81 10.31 -15.59 -16.39
C GLN A 81 9.35 -14.46 -15.99
N ALA A 82 9.69 -13.21 -16.33
CA ALA A 82 8.80 -12.06 -16.11
C ALA A 82 7.48 -12.20 -16.87
N GLY A 83 7.52 -12.67 -18.12
CA GLY A 83 6.32 -12.94 -18.93
C GLY A 83 5.40 -13.99 -18.30
N ASN A 84 5.97 -15.08 -17.78
CA ASN A 84 5.21 -16.11 -17.08
C ASN A 84 4.58 -15.58 -15.79
N ALA A 85 5.33 -14.82 -14.98
CA ALA A 85 4.80 -14.20 -13.77
C ALA A 85 3.62 -13.25 -14.05
N TRP A 86 3.69 -12.48 -15.16
CA TRP A 86 2.58 -11.64 -15.60
C TRP A 86 1.37 -12.44 -16.07
N ASN A 87 1.59 -13.52 -16.83
CA ASN A 87 0.50 -14.39 -17.26
C ASN A 87 -0.21 -15.02 -16.06
N ASP A 88 0.53 -15.49 -15.07
CA ASP A 88 -0.03 -16.06 -13.84
C ASP A 88 -0.84 -15.00 -13.07
N ALA A 89 -0.30 -13.79 -12.89
CA ALA A 89 -1.01 -12.71 -12.20
C ALA A 89 -2.30 -12.30 -12.92
N LEU A 90 -2.26 -12.15 -14.26
CA LEU A 90 -3.42 -11.75 -15.06
C LEU A 90 -4.46 -12.86 -15.20
N SER A 91 -4.06 -14.14 -15.07
CA SER A 91 -4.97 -15.30 -15.12
C SER A 91 -6.00 -15.36 -13.98
N THR A 92 -5.84 -14.51 -12.96
CA THR A 92 -6.80 -14.35 -11.84
C THR A 92 -8.20 -13.94 -12.30
N VAL A 93 -8.32 -13.35 -13.51
CA VAL A 93 -9.59 -12.98 -14.12
C VAL A 93 -9.68 -13.60 -15.51
N ALA A 94 -10.68 -14.43 -15.74
CA ALA A 94 -11.02 -14.96 -17.06
C ALA A 94 -12.22 -14.20 -17.64
N ILE A 95 -12.10 -13.74 -18.89
CA ILE A 95 -13.17 -13.06 -19.62
C ILE A 95 -13.38 -13.68 -21.00
N ASP A 96 -14.65 -13.86 -21.37
CA ASP A 96 -15.05 -14.18 -22.74
C ASP A 96 -15.55 -12.91 -23.43
N ALA A 97 -14.71 -12.35 -24.29
CA ALA A 97 -14.97 -11.08 -24.98
C ALA A 97 -14.17 -10.99 -26.28
N PRO A 98 -14.56 -10.13 -27.24
CA PRO A 98 -13.76 -9.84 -28.43
C PRO A 98 -12.36 -9.31 -28.09
N GLU A 99 -11.40 -9.52 -29.00
CA GLU A 99 -9.99 -9.18 -28.77
C GLU A 99 -9.76 -7.73 -28.28
N PRO A 100 -10.37 -6.68 -28.86
CA PRO A 100 -10.15 -5.31 -28.39
C PRO A 100 -10.56 -5.09 -26.93
N MET A 101 -11.65 -5.74 -26.51
CA MET A 101 -12.13 -5.66 -25.13
C MET A 101 -11.23 -6.44 -24.18
N ARG A 102 -10.71 -7.60 -24.60
CA ARG A 102 -9.73 -8.35 -23.80
C ARG A 102 -8.46 -7.55 -23.58
N THR A 103 -7.93 -6.91 -24.62
CA THR A 103 -6.75 -6.05 -24.52
C THR A 103 -6.99 -4.91 -23.52
N MET A 104 -8.14 -4.23 -23.60
CA MET A 104 -8.49 -3.15 -22.66
C MET A 104 -8.57 -3.64 -21.21
N VAL A 105 -9.22 -4.79 -20.97
CA VAL A 105 -9.38 -5.35 -19.62
C VAL A 105 -8.03 -5.78 -19.04
N TYR A 106 -7.24 -6.56 -19.77
CA TYR A 106 -5.95 -7.02 -19.25
C TYR A 106 -4.92 -5.89 -19.12
N THR A 107 -4.97 -4.86 -19.97
CA THR A 107 -4.17 -3.64 -19.78
C THR A 107 -4.58 -2.91 -18.51
N SER A 108 -5.88 -2.80 -18.24
CA SER A 108 -6.38 -2.16 -17.01
C SER A 108 -6.01 -2.95 -15.76
N LEU A 109 -6.07 -4.29 -15.83
CA LEU A 109 -5.66 -5.17 -14.73
C LEU A 109 -4.15 -5.10 -14.48
N TYR A 110 -3.35 -5.06 -15.55
CA TYR A 110 -1.91 -4.79 -15.47
C TYR A 110 -1.63 -3.49 -14.71
N HIS A 111 -2.28 -2.37 -15.09
CA HIS A 111 -2.12 -1.10 -14.39
C HIS A 111 -2.54 -1.18 -12.91
N ALA A 112 -3.59 -1.92 -12.58
CA ALA A 112 -4.05 -2.13 -11.21
C ALA A 112 -3.06 -2.94 -10.35
N MET A 113 -2.18 -3.75 -10.96
CA MET A 113 -1.23 -4.60 -10.24
C MET A 113 0.13 -3.95 -9.99
N LEU A 114 0.39 -2.78 -10.58
CA LEU A 114 1.66 -2.05 -10.45
C LEU A 114 1.88 -1.47 -9.05
N THR A 115 0.81 -1.14 -8.33
CA THR A 115 0.87 -0.55 -6.97
C THR A 115 -0.13 -1.23 -6.02
N PRO A 116 0.10 -1.22 -4.69
CA PRO A 116 1.29 -0.76 -3.97
C PRO A 116 2.57 -1.52 -4.37
N SER A 117 3.71 -0.82 -4.36
CA SER A 117 5.00 -1.34 -4.83
C SER A 117 5.82 -1.86 -3.65
N LEU A 118 6.57 -2.95 -3.86
CA LEU A 118 7.54 -3.43 -2.88
C LEU A 118 8.56 -2.33 -2.59
N PHE A 119 8.82 -2.03 -1.32
CA PHE A 119 9.75 -0.98 -0.91
C PHE A 119 10.65 -1.46 0.22
N MET A 120 11.35 -2.54 -0.05
CA MET A 120 12.32 -3.14 0.87
C MET A 120 13.36 -3.89 0.06
N ASP A 121 14.50 -4.12 0.68
CA ASP A 121 15.55 -4.99 0.17
C ASP A 121 15.24 -6.46 0.43
N ARG A 122 15.91 -7.34 -0.33
CA ARG A 122 15.75 -8.80 -0.23
C ARG A 122 16.00 -9.32 1.18
N ASP A 123 16.87 -8.66 1.94
CA ASP A 123 17.19 -9.07 3.31
C ASP A 123 16.06 -8.76 4.31
N GLY A 124 15.07 -7.92 3.95
CA GLY A 124 14.04 -7.45 4.87
C GLY A 124 14.08 -5.94 5.18
N SER A 125 15.16 -5.25 4.84
CA SER A 125 15.43 -3.88 5.30
C SER A 125 14.67 -2.85 4.47
N TYR A 126 14.14 -1.80 5.10
CA TYR A 126 13.46 -0.70 4.41
C TYR A 126 13.66 0.64 5.12
N ARG A 127 13.47 1.73 4.39
CA ARG A 127 13.47 3.10 4.92
C ARG A 127 12.05 3.50 5.33
N GLY A 128 11.85 3.85 6.61
CA GLY A 128 10.55 4.24 7.15
C GLY A 128 10.24 5.75 7.04
N PRO A 129 9.03 6.17 7.47
CA PRO A 129 8.60 7.57 7.45
C PRO A 129 9.37 8.50 8.40
N ASP A 130 10.13 7.94 9.35
CA ASP A 130 11.11 8.65 10.18
C ASP A 130 12.49 8.81 9.52
N ASN A 131 12.64 8.37 8.26
CA ASN A 131 13.92 8.23 7.58
C ASN A 131 14.91 7.26 8.27
N ALA A 132 14.48 6.43 9.21
CA ALA A 132 15.33 5.39 9.79
C ALA A 132 15.23 4.09 8.99
N VAL A 133 16.23 3.22 9.15
CA VAL A 133 16.23 1.87 8.57
C VAL A 133 15.51 0.95 9.55
N HIS A 134 14.52 0.23 9.04
CA HIS A 134 13.72 -0.75 9.77
C HIS A 134 13.79 -2.11 9.09
N LYS A 135 13.28 -3.13 9.78
CA LYS A 135 13.29 -4.52 9.29
C LYS A 135 11.87 -5.08 9.25
N ALA A 136 11.46 -5.57 8.08
CA ALA A 136 10.22 -6.28 7.95
C ALA A 136 10.38 -7.73 8.44
N ASP A 137 9.75 -8.08 9.55
CA ASP A 137 9.80 -9.42 10.12
C ASP A 137 8.63 -10.29 9.63
N CYS A 138 8.92 -11.25 8.75
CA CYS A 138 7.93 -12.17 8.17
C CYS A 138 6.79 -11.49 7.38
N TYR A 139 7.05 -10.36 6.71
CA TYR A 139 6.15 -9.76 5.70
C TYR A 139 6.95 -8.97 4.68
N ARG A 140 6.27 -8.55 3.63
CA ARG A 140 6.84 -7.64 2.63
C ARG A 140 6.36 -6.21 2.87
N PHE A 141 7.29 -5.30 3.16
CA PHE A 141 6.98 -3.88 3.27
C PHE A 141 6.72 -3.27 1.88
N HIS A 142 5.53 -2.68 1.73
CA HIS A 142 5.10 -1.99 0.53
C HIS A 142 4.93 -0.49 0.80
N SER A 143 5.04 0.31 -0.26
CA SER A 143 4.81 1.75 -0.27
C SER A 143 3.96 2.12 -1.50
N THR A 144 3.82 3.42 -1.80
CA THR A 144 3.06 3.95 -2.94
C THR A 144 1.56 3.74 -2.69
N PHE A 145 1.10 4.27 -1.57
CA PHE A 145 -0.28 4.21 -1.13
C PHE A 145 -0.99 5.54 -1.46
N SER A 146 -1.60 5.61 -2.65
CA SER A 146 -2.44 6.74 -3.08
C SER A 146 -3.85 6.63 -2.49
N LEU A 147 -3.95 6.64 -1.16
CA LEU A 147 -5.11 6.06 -0.47
C LEU A 147 -6.42 6.77 -0.80
N TRP A 148 -6.41 8.09 -1.03
CA TRP A 148 -7.61 8.85 -1.41
C TRP A 148 -8.28 8.35 -2.70
N ASP A 149 -7.50 7.80 -3.63
CA ASP A 149 -8.03 7.14 -4.84
C ASP A 149 -8.27 5.66 -4.59
N THR A 150 -7.26 4.97 -4.05
CA THR A 150 -7.17 3.51 -4.12
C THR A 150 -8.13 2.81 -3.17
N TYR A 151 -8.59 3.47 -2.09
CA TYR A 151 -9.59 2.89 -1.18
C TYR A 151 -10.92 2.60 -1.90
N ARG A 152 -11.22 3.33 -2.97
CA ARG A 152 -12.53 3.33 -3.65
C ARG A 152 -12.76 2.08 -4.48
N ALA A 153 -11.72 1.62 -5.19
CA ALA A 153 -11.83 0.50 -6.12
C ALA A 153 -10.60 -0.40 -6.16
N LEU A 154 -9.38 0.15 -6.08
CA LEU A 154 -8.16 -0.66 -6.18
C LEU A 154 -8.01 -1.62 -5.00
N HIS A 155 -8.01 -1.14 -3.76
CA HIS A 155 -7.92 -2.04 -2.60
C HIS A 155 -9.07 -3.05 -2.53
N PRO A 156 -10.35 -2.65 -2.78
CA PRO A 156 -11.43 -3.61 -2.94
C PRO A 156 -11.17 -4.67 -4.02
N LEU A 157 -10.65 -4.29 -5.19
CA LEU A 157 -10.29 -5.22 -6.27
C LEU A 157 -9.18 -6.17 -5.82
N LEU A 158 -8.11 -5.66 -5.19
CA LEU A 158 -6.97 -6.45 -4.73
C LEU A 158 -7.37 -7.50 -3.68
N THR A 159 -8.38 -7.22 -2.84
CA THR A 159 -8.92 -8.26 -1.93
C THR A 159 -9.58 -9.45 -2.64
N LEU A 160 -9.90 -9.31 -3.93
CA LEU A 160 -10.52 -10.35 -4.76
C LEU A 160 -9.50 -11.01 -5.68
N THR A 161 -8.56 -10.24 -6.23
CA THR A 161 -7.67 -10.70 -7.31
C THR A 161 -6.24 -10.97 -6.86
N ALA A 162 -5.75 -10.32 -5.80
CA ALA A 162 -4.40 -10.57 -5.31
C ALA A 162 -4.38 -11.70 -4.27
N ALA A 163 -3.23 -12.37 -4.15
CA ALA A 163 -3.02 -13.36 -3.10
C ALA A 163 -3.31 -12.77 -1.71
N GLU A 164 -3.91 -13.57 -0.82
CA GLU A 164 -4.28 -13.14 0.53
C GLU A 164 -3.08 -12.57 1.30
N GLU A 165 -1.93 -13.23 1.21
CA GLU A 165 -0.68 -12.81 1.85
C GLU A 165 -0.25 -11.39 1.41
N ARG A 166 -0.39 -11.06 0.12
CA ARG A 166 -0.07 -9.72 -0.41
C ARG A 166 -0.99 -8.64 0.18
N ASN A 167 -2.27 -8.96 0.39
CA ASN A 167 -3.16 -8.04 1.09
C ASN A 167 -2.79 -7.89 2.57
N GLY A 168 -2.39 -8.99 3.23
CA GLY A 168 -1.85 -8.96 4.59
C GLY A 168 -0.61 -8.06 4.70
N ASP A 169 0.33 -8.19 3.76
CA ASP A 169 1.53 -7.36 3.64
C ASP A 169 1.19 -5.87 3.55
N PHE A 170 0.18 -5.48 2.76
CA PHE A 170 -0.26 -4.08 2.67
C PHE A 170 -0.74 -3.55 4.02
N ILE A 171 -1.56 -4.32 4.74
CA ILE A 171 -2.08 -3.90 6.04
C ILE A 171 -0.95 -3.78 7.07
N ARG A 172 -0.01 -4.73 7.09
CA ARG A 172 1.17 -4.66 7.94
C ARG A 172 2.06 -3.48 7.61
N SER A 173 2.21 -3.15 6.32
CA SER A 173 2.99 -1.98 5.88
C SER A 173 2.35 -0.68 6.36
N LEU A 174 1.02 -0.53 6.26
CA LEU A 174 0.31 0.62 6.81
C LEU A 174 0.50 0.76 8.32
N ILE A 175 0.40 -0.35 9.07
CA ILE A 175 0.62 -0.36 10.53
C ILE A 175 2.07 0.00 10.86
N ALA A 176 3.06 -0.57 10.17
CA ALA A 176 4.47 -0.28 10.37
C ALA A 176 4.79 1.20 10.04
N SER A 177 4.23 1.74 8.95
CA SER A 177 4.34 3.17 8.63
C SER A 177 3.80 4.04 9.77
N ARG A 178 2.68 3.66 10.39
CA ARG A 178 2.16 4.37 11.58
C ARG A 178 3.10 4.28 12.78
N GLN A 179 3.69 3.10 13.03
CA GLN A 179 4.58 2.87 14.18
C GLN A 179 5.84 3.74 14.12
N HIS A 180 6.36 3.96 12.91
CA HIS A 180 7.56 4.76 12.67
C HIS A 180 7.25 6.20 12.25
N SER A 181 5.98 6.58 12.16
CA SER A 181 5.60 7.94 11.78
C SER A 181 5.94 8.92 12.92
N PRO A 182 6.63 10.04 12.64
CA PRO A 182 6.82 11.10 13.62
C PRO A 182 5.51 11.66 14.19
N HIS A 183 4.40 11.51 13.45
CA HIS A 183 3.07 11.95 13.84
C HIS A 183 2.25 10.86 14.53
N GLY A 184 2.72 9.61 14.51
CA GLY A 184 2.01 8.48 15.13
C GLY A 184 0.66 8.13 14.50
N ILE A 185 0.44 8.51 13.24
CA ILE A 185 -0.77 8.21 12.47
C ILE A 185 -0.46 7.36 11.23
N LEU A 186 -1.46 6.61 10.77
CA LEU A 186 -1.43 5.94 9.47
C LEU A 186 -1.18 6.95 8.34
N PRO A 187 -0.52 6.51 7.25
CA PRO A 187 -0.26 7.41 6.15
C PRO A 187 -1.56 7.91 5.49
N VAL A 188 -1.53 9.15 5.05
CA VAL A 188 -2.55 9.78 4.20
C VAL A 188 -2.24 9.46 2.74
N TRP A 189 -1.01 9.77 2.32
CA TRP A 189 -0.48 9.44 1.01
C TRP A 189 1.01 9.14 1.12
N GLN A 190 1.37 7.87 0.90
CA GLN A 190 2.75 7.41 1.12
C GLN A 190 3.46 7.12 -0.18
N PHE A 191 4.68 7.63 -0.34
CA PHE A 191 5.58 7.31 -1.45
C PHE A 191 7.01 7.16 -0.98
N HIS A 192 7.67 6.12 -1.48
CA HIS A 192 9.01 5.71 -1.05
C HIS A 192 9.19 5.70 0.49
N GLY A 193 8.22 5.12 1.20
CA GLY A 193 8.25 5.01 2.67
C GLY A 193 7.89 6.31 3.40
N LEU A 194 7.77 7.44 2.72
CA LEU A 194 7.53 8.76 3.30
C LEU A 194 6.10 9.25 3.10
N GLU A 195 5.59 10.00 4.08
CA GLU A 195 4.32 10.71 3.98
C GLU A 195 4.46 11.98 3.12
N THR A 196 3.46 12.27 2.28
CA THR A 196 3.42 13.48 1.44
C THR A 196 2.26 14.42 1.74
N TRP A 197 1.31 13.99 2.55
CA TRP A 197 0.09 14.71 2.93
C TRP A 197 -0.87 15.01 1.78
N CYS A 198 -0.66 14.37 0.63
CA CYS A 198 -1.46 14.64 -0.55
C CYS A 198 -2.93 14.23 -0.34
N MET A 199 -3.84 15.10 -0.76
CA MET A 199 -5.30 14.98 -0.62
C MET A 199 -5.79 15.12 0.83
N MET A 200 -6.86 14.40 1.18
CA MET A 200 -7.58 14.53 2.44
C MET A 200 -8.06 13.16 2.93
N GLY A 201 -8.72 13.12 4.10
CA GLY A 201 -9.20 11.87 4.68
C GLY A 201 -8.12 11.11 5.44
N TYR A 202 -8.49 9.99 6.03
CA TYR A 202 -7.56 9.05 6.67
C TYR A 202 -7.86 7.64 6.14
N HIS A 203 -7.82 7.53 4.82
CA HIS A 203 -8.35 6.43 4.02
C HIS A 203 -7.61 5.10 4.17
N ALA A 204 -6.50 5.05 4.91
CA ALA A 204 -5.94 3.81 5.43
C ALA A 204 -6.96 3.03 6.28
N VAL A 205 -7.84 3.73 7.01
CA VAL A 205 -8.88 3.13 7.86
C VAL A 205 -9.86 2.27 7.06
N PRO A 206 -10.54 2.76 6.01
CA PRO A 206 -11.34 1.93 5.11
C PRO A 206 -10.60 0.71 4.56
N VAL A 207 -9.34 0.84 4.15
CA VAL A 207 -8.55 -0.26 3.58
C VAL A 207 -8.33 -1.38 4.61
N ILE A 208 -7.87 -1.01 5.82
CA ILE A 208 -7.69 -1.95 6.94
C ILE A 208 -9.03 -2.59 7.33
N SER A 209 -10.08 -1.77 7.42
CA SER A 209 -11.41 -2.24 7.78
C SER A 209 -11.96 -3.25 6.77
N ASP A 210 -11.79 -3.00 5.48
CA ASP A 210 -12.31 -3.85 4.42
C ASP A 210 -11.60 -5.21 4.38
N ALA A 211 -10.27 -5.22 4.49
CA ALA A 211 -9.47 -6.44 4.60
C ALA A 211 -9.91 -7.31 5.79
N TYR A 212 -10.06 -6.71 6.97
CA TYR A 212 -10.53 -7.43 8.16
C TYR A 212 -11.96 -7.97 8.00
N MET A 213 -12.88 -7.16 7.46
CA MET A 213 -14.26 -7.60 7.25
C MET A 213 -14.37 -8.74 6.23
N LYS A 214 -13.46 -8.81 5.27
CA LYS A 214 -13.36 -9.92 4.30
C LYS A 214 -12.59 -11.12 4.83
N GLY A 215 -12.00 -11.02 6.03
CA GLY A 215 -11.31 -12.12 6.70
C GLY A 215 -9.88 -12.35 6.21
N ILE A 216 -9.27 -11.35 5.56
CA ILE A 216 -7.84 -11.37 5.21
C ILE A 216 -7.02 -11.50 6.49
N LYS A 217 -6.09 -12.45 6.51
CA LYS A 217 -5.22 -12.74 7.65
C LYS A 217 -3.83 -12.12 7.48
N GLY A 218 -2.92 -12.45 8.39
CA GLY A 218 -1.51 -12.07 8.32
C GLY A 218 -1.17 -10.79 9.07
N PHE A 219 -2.14 -10.04 9.60
CA PHE A 219 -1.90 -8.87 10.45
C PHE A 219 -2.58 -9.01 11.81
N ASP A 220 -2.00 -8.35 12.82
CA ASP A 220 -2.50 -8.38 14.18
C ASP A 220 -3.81 -7.57 14.28
N PRO A 221 -4.95 -8.23 14.60
CA PRO A 221 -6.23 -7.56 14.71
C PRO A 221 -6.33 -6.63 15.93
N GLU A 222 -5.37 -6.63 16.85
CA GLU A 222 -5.28 -5.71 17.98
C GLU A 222 -4.45 -4.45 17.65
N GLN A 223 -3.44 -4.56 16.79
CA GLN A 223 -2.67 -3.39 16.35
C GLN A 223 -3.45 -2.50 15.35
N ALA A 224 -4.26 -3.12 14.50
CA ALA A 224 -5.11 -2.43 13.54
C ALA A 224 -6.02 -1.35 14.19
N PRO A 225 -6.84 -1.64 15.23
CA PRO A 225 -7.69 -0.63 15.86
C PRO A 225 -6.90 0.47 16.52
N ALA A 226 -5.78 0.17 17.18
CA ALA A 226 -4.95 1.21 17.79
C ALA A 226 -4.45 2.19 16.72
N ALA A 227 -3.98 1.69 15.58
CA ALA A 227 -3.55 2.51 14.45
C ALA A 227 -4.69 3.34 13.85
N MET A 228 -5.86 2.72 13.61
CA MET A 228 -7.04 3.43 13.09
C MET A 228 -7.55 4.52 14.04
N THR A 229 -7.53 4.26 15.35
CA THR A 229 -7.92 5.23 16.39
C THR A 229 -6.97 6.42 16.40
N ALA A 230 -5.65 6.14 16.41
CA ALA A 230 -4.64 7.17 16.44
C ALA A 230 -4.79 8.15 15.28
N SER A 231 -5.10 7.67 14.07
CA SER A 231 -5.36 8.55 12.92
C SER A 231 -6.66 9.35 13.04
N ALA A 232 -7.76 8.71 13.44
CA ALA A 232 -9.07 9.37 13.50
C ALA A 232 -9.15 10.43 14.61
N GLU A 233 -8.33 10.30 15.66
CA GLU A 233 -8.32 11.18 16.83
C GLU A 233 -7.16 12.18 16.85
N TYR A 234 -6.33 12.22 15.79
CA TYR A 234 -5.20 13.14 15.69
C TYR A 234 -5.69 14.56 15.35
N GLY A 235 -6.11 15.28 16.40
CA GLY A 235 -6.68 16.63 16.33
C GLY A 235 -5.95 17.63 15.41
N PRO A 236 -4.60 17.69 15.40
CA PRO A 236 -3.86 18.63 14.56
C PRO A 236 -3.99 18.43 13.05
N TYR A 237 -4.50 17.29 12.57
CA TYR A 237 -4.59 17.01 11.14
C TYR A 237 -5.94 17.45 10.54
N GLY A 238 -5.89 18.28 9.49
CA GLY A 238 -7.00 18.53 8.57
C GLY A 238 -8.31 19.00 9.21
N GLY A 239 -8.24 19.74 10.33
CA GLY A 239 -9.41 20.20 11.05
C GLY A 239 -10.15 19.10 11.84
N LEU A 240 -9.51 17.94 12.12
CA LEU A 240 -10.08 16.85 12.90
C LEU A 240 -10.52 17.28 14.30
N GLU A 241 -9.74 18.16 14.95
CA GLU A 241 -10.12 18.71 16.25
C GLU A 241 -11.50 19.40 16.19
N HIS A 242 -11.75 20.19 15.16
CA HIS A 242 -13.04 20.87 14.96
C HIS A 242 -14.13 19.89 14.53
N TYR A 243 -13.83 18.96 13.63
CA TYR A 243 -14.76 17.91 13.21
C TYR A 243 -15.26 17.09 14.41
N MET A 244 -14.38 16.67 15.32
CA MET A 244 -14.76 15.91 16.52
C MET A 244 -15.63 16.73 17.48
N LYS A 245 -15.38 18.05 17.61
CA LYS A 245 -16.12 18.94 18.51
C LYS A 245 -17.47 19.39 17.95
N LEU A 246 -17.54 19.68 16.64
CA LEU A 246 -18.67 20.33 15.98
C LEU A 246 -19.51 19.36 15.13
N GLY A 247 -18.94 18.22 14.73
CA GLY A 247 -19.53 17.27 13.79
C GLY A 247 -19.31 17.63 12.31
N TYR A 248 -18.53 18.68 12.02
CA TYR A 248 -18.12 19.10 10.68
C TYR A 248 -16.83 19.91 10.76
N VAL A 249 -16.11 20.01 9.65
CA VAL A 249 -14.94 20.88 9.50
C VAL A 249 -15.43 22.28 9.10
N PRO A 250 -15.09 23.36 9.83
CA PRO A 250 -15.48 24.73 9.46
C PRO A 250 -14.63 25.28 8.30
N ILE A 251 -15.29 25.82 7.27
CA ILE A 251 -14.62 26.34 6.05
C ILE A 251 -13.78 27.61 6.30
N ASP A 252 -14.10 28.35 7.34
CA ASP A 252 -13.37 29.53 7.81
C ASP A 252 -12.07 29.19 8.55
N LEU A 253 -11.89 27.93 8.95
CA LEU A 253 -10.70 27.45 9.68
C LEU A 253 -9.85 26.47 8.86
N GLU A 254 -10.45 25.74 7.93
CA GLU A 254 -9.77 24.69 7.18
C GLU A 254 -10.27 24.65 5.72
N PRO A 255 -9.36 24.66 4.72
CA PRO A 255 -9.75 24.57 3.32
C PRO A 255 -10.37 23.21 3.01
N GLU A 256 -11.21 23.16 1.97
CA GLU A 256 -11.87 21.93 1.49
C GLU A 256 -12.78 21.26 2.55
N ALA A 257 -13.20 22.03 3.56
CA ALA A 257 -13.98 21.61 4.72
C ALA A 257 -15.17 20.71 4.40
N ALA A 258 -15.94 21.02 3.35
CA ALA A 258 -17.11 20.22 2.97
C ALA A 258 -16.70 18.80 2.55
N SER A 259 -15.67 18.69 1.71
CA SER A 259 -15.13 17.40 1.26
C SER A 259 -14.51 16.63 2.41
N LYS A 260 -13.71 17.30 3.26
CA LYS A 260 -13.12 16.69 4.48
C LYS A 260 -14.20 16.12 5.39
N THR A 261 -15.26 16.89 5.65
CA THR A 261 -16.38 16.45 6.49
C THR A 261 -17.04 15.18 5.97
N VAL A 262 -17.28 15.09 4.66
CA VAL A 262 -17.93 13.91 4.05
C VAL A 262 -17.01 12.70 4.07
N GLU A 263 -15.74 12.87 3.71
CA GLU A 263 -14.74 11.80 3.71
C GLU A 263 -14.46 11.28 5.14
N TYR A 264 -14.34 12.17 6.13
CA TYR A 264 -14.18 11.79 7.55
C TYR A 264 -15.40 11.03 8.06
N ALA A 265 -16.61 11.44 7.71
CA ALA A 265 -17.82 10.71 8.08
C ALA A 265 -17.85 9.29 7.49
N PHE A 266 -17.32 9.10 6.27
CA PHE A 266 -17.17 7.79 5.65
C PHE A 266 -16.12 6.93 6.37
N ASP A 267 -14.95 7.49 6.65
CA ASP A 267 -13.86 6.78 7.36
C ASP A 267 -14.31 6.36 8.78
N ASP A 268 -15.02 7.23 9.50
CA ASP A 268 -15.64 6.94 10.80
C ASP A 268 -16.66 5.80 10.71
N TRP A 269 -17.51 5.80 9.69
CA TRP A 269 -18.51 4.76 9.48
C TRP A 269 -17.83 3.39 9.29
N ARG A 270 -16.74 3.33 8.51
CA ARG A 270 -15.93 2.12 8.34
C ARG A 270 -15.29 1.66 9.64
N SER A 271 -14.65 2.56 10.38
CA SER A 271 -14.06 2.28 11.70
C SER A 271 -15.09 1.69 12.68
N ARG A 272 -16.29 2.26 12.74
CA ARG A 272 -17.38 1.74 13.61
C ARG A 272 -17.87 0.36 13.18
N GLY A 273 -18.01 0.13 11.87
CA GLY A 273 -18.39 -1.18 11.32
C GLY A 273 -17.41 -2.28 11.72
N TRP A 274 -16.11 -1.97 11.61
CA TRP A 274 -15.03 -2.84 12.06
C TRP A 274 -15.12 -3.16 13.56
N ARG A 275 -15.20 -2.13 14.42
CA ARG A 275 -15.22 -2.31 15.89
C ARG A 275 -16.35 -3.20 16.37
N LYS A 276 -17.53 -3.08 15.76
CA LYS A 276 -18.68 -3.94 16.08
C LYS A 276 -18.38 -5.41 15.78
N ARG A 277 -17.76 -5.70 14.64
CA ARG A 277 -17.40 -7.06 14.24
C ARG A 277 -16.28 -7.61 15.13
N TRP A 278 -15.25 -6.81 15.41
CA TRP A 278 -14.17 -7.20 16.31
C TRP A 278 -14.68 -7.53 17.71
N ALA A 279 -15.47 -6.64 18.32
CA ALA A 279 -16.07 -6.87 19.64
C ALA A 279 -16.98 -8.12 19.67
N SER A 280 -17.68 -8.42 18.58
CA SER A 280 -18.47 -9.66 18.48
C SER A 280 -17.62 -10.93 18.40
N ALA A 281 -16.42 -10.84 17.81
CA ALA A 281 -15.49 -11.96 17.64
C ALA A 281 -14.62 -12.21 18.88
N THR A 282 -14.32 -11.16 19.66
CA THR A 282 -13.49 -11.23 20.87
C THR A 282 -14.30 -11.32 22.17
N SER A 283 -15.62 -11.14 22.12
CA SER A 283 -16.47 -11.35 23.30
C SER A 283 -16.41 -12.82 23.74
N PRO A 284 -16.23 -13.13 25.05
CA PRO A 284 -16.16 -14.49 25.59
C PRO A 284 -17.42 -15.37 25.43
N ARG A 285 -18.36 -15.02 24.53
CA ARG A 285 -19.62 -15.74 24.32
C ARG A 285 -19.48 -16.84 23.28
N GLY A 286 -18.51 -17.73 23.51
CA GLY A 286 -18.59 -19.15 23.15
C GLY A 286 -19.01 -20.02 24.35
N ILE A 287 -19.08 -19.45 25.55
CA ILE A 287 -19.56 -20.13 26.76
C ILE A 287 -20.73 -19.32 27.32
N SER A 288 -21.89 -19.97 27.37
CA SER A 288 -23.13 -19.59 28.05
C SER A 288 -23.99 -18.48 27.43
N SER A 289 -25.24 -18.88 27.25
CA SER A 289 -26.41 -18.16 26.79
C SER A 289 -26.92 -17.09 27.79
N ALA A 290 -27.80 -16.25 27.24
CA ALA A 290 -28.86 -15.48 27.91
C ALA A 290 -28.53 -14.15 28.63
N ARG A 291 -29.31 -13.13 28.21
CA ARG A 291 -29.65 -11.86 28.86
C ARG A 291 -28.52 -10.86 29.15
N ARG A 292 -28.56 -9.76 28.40
CA ARG A 292 -28.94 -8.43 28.95
C ARG A 292 -29.09 -7.43 27.80
N THR A 293 -30.33 -6.97 27.63
CA THR A 293 -30.73 -5.72 27.00
C THR A 293 -30.25 -4.54 27.86
N GLY A 294 -29.64 -3.53 27.25
CA GLY A 294 -29.24 -2.30 27.96
C GLY A 294 -28.60 -1.25 27.05
N ALA A 295 -29.41 -0.27 26.66
CA ALA A 295 -29.06 1.10 26.27
C ALA A 295 -28.04 1.34 25.13
N THR A 296 -28.54 1.42 23.89
CA THR A 296 -27.93 2.22 22.82
C THR A 296 -28.45 3.66 22.90
N SER A 297 -27.61 4.62 23.33
CA SER A 297 -27.83 6.04 23.05
C SER A 297 -27.09 6.40 21.76
N SER A 298 -27.71 6.16 20.61
CA SER A 298 -27.24 6.72 19.34
C SER A 298 -28.05 7.97 19.03
N THR A 299 -27.49 9.14 19.31
CA THR A 299 -27.97 10.40 18.73
C THR A 299 -27.78 10.33 17.22
N ARG A 300 -28.90 10.15 16.52
CA ARG A 300 -29.02 10.26 15.07
C ARG A 300 -28.84 11.74 14.72
N ARG A 301 -27.63 12.16 14.31
CA ARG A 301 -27.44 13.45 13.64
C ARG A 301 -27.42 13.19 12.14
N GLN A 302 -28.48 13.59 11.45
CA GLN A 302 -28.50 13.70 10.00
C GLN A 302 -27.55 14.82 9.61
N VAL A 303 -26.42 14.49 8.97
CA VAL A 303 -25.67 15.46 8.18
C VAL A 303 -26.43 15.62 6.88
N SER A 304 -27.10 16.76 6.70
CA SER A 304 -27.70 17.14 5.42
C SER A 304 -26.61 17.80 4.57
N CYS A 305 -26.15 17.13 3.51
CA CYS A 305 -25.28 17.76 2.51
C CYS A 305 -26.07 18.67 1.56
N ALA A 306 -25.33 19.59 0.94
CA ALA A 306 -25.70 20.73 0.09
C ALA A 306 -26.88 20.55 -0.90
N PRO A 307 -27.55 21.65 -1.31
CA PRO A 307 -28.73 21.59 -2.17
C PRO A 307 -28.36 21.14 -3.58
N ALA A 308 -28.72 19.90 -3.93
CA ALA A 308 -28.75 19.44 -5.31
C ALA A 308 -29.98 20.06 -6.01
N ASN A 309 -29.72 20.88 -7.02
CA ASN A 309 -30.75 21.42 -7.91
C ASN A 309 -31.52 20.27 -8.57
N ARG A 310 -32.81 20.13 -8.23
CA ARG A 310 -33.69 19.10 -8.79
C ARG A 310 -33.99 19.40 -10.26
N ARG A 311 -33.62 18.49 -11.15
CA ARG A 311 -34.42 18.20 -12.36
C ARG A 311 -34.81 16.73 -12.33
N ALA A 312 -36.12 16.52 -12.31
CA ALA A 312 -36.76 15.22 -12.35
C ALA A 312 -36.62 14.61 -13.74
N ASN A 313 -36.36 13.30 -13.81
CA ASN A 313 -37.12 12.43 -14.69
C ASN A 313 -37.12 11.00 -14.17
N SER A 314 -38.32 10.46 -14.07
CA SER A 314 -38.65 9.13 -13.56
C SER A 314 -38.63 8.10 -14.68
N ALA A 315 -38.00 6.95 -14.46
CA ALA A 315 -38.42 5.70 -15.06
C ALA A 315 -37.97 4.53 -14.15
N ARG A 316 -38.93 3.95 -13.44
CA ARG A 316 -38.78 2.68 -12.71
C ARG A 316 -38.95 1.55 -13.71
N HIS A 317 -38.02 0.61 -13.78
CA HIS A 317 -38.28 -0.74 -14.29
C HIS A 317 -37.77 -1.75 -13.26
N SER A 318 -38.71 -2.49 -12.68
CA SER A 318 -38.51 -3.59 -11.75
C SER A 318 -38.50 -4.91 -12.51
N ILE A 319 -37.48 -5.74 -12.29
CA ILE A 319 -37.39 -7.12 -12.79
C ILE A 319 -37.36 -8.06 -11.56
N PRO A 320 -38.18 -9.12 -11.48
CA PRO A 320 -38.26 -9.98 -10.31
C PRO A 320 -37.15 -11.02 -10.27
N CYS A 321 -36.73 -11.33 -9.04
CA CYS A 321 -35.72 -12.30 -8.67
C CYS A 321 -36.37 -13.69 -8.49
N SER A 322 -35.91 -14.72 -9.21
CA SER A 322 -36.25 -16.12 -8.94
C SER A 322 -35.11 -16.79 -8.17
N ARG A 323 -35.48 -17.43 -7.05
CA ARG A 323 -34.62 -18.24 -6.19
C ARG A 323 -34.53 -19.66 -6.73
N THR A 324 -33.32 -20.24 -6.75
CA THR A 324 -33.11 -21.68 -6.52
C THR A 324 -31.64 -21.93 -6.25
N SER A 325 -31.33 -22.55 -5.10
CA SER A 325 -30.33 -23.63 -4.98
C SER A 325 -30.11 -23.99 -3.51
N ALA A 326 -30.07 -25.30 -3.29
CA ALA A 326 -30.03 -25.99 -2.01
C ALA A 326 -28.64 -25.96 -1.37
N ALA A 327 -28.63 -25.95 -0.04
CA ALA A 327 -27.44 -26.16 0.77
C ALA A 327 -27.11 -27.65 0.89
N THR A 328 -25.82 -27.98 0.90
CA THR A 328 -25.34 -29.20 1.56
C THR A 328 -24.03 -28.88 2.28
N THR A 329 -24.07 -28.99 3.59
CA THR A 329 -22.96 -28.77 4.52
C THR A 329 -22.17 -30.07 4.70
N ARG A 330 -20.83 -29.95 4.78
CA ARG A 330 -19.99 -30.91 5.52
C ARG A 330 -19.04 -30.16 6.44
N LYS A 331 -19.14 -30.49 7.73
CA LYS A 331 -18.23 -30.12 8.82
C LYS A 331 -16.99 -31.01 8.77
N ALA A 332 -15.82 -30.43 9.05
CA ALA A 332 -14.70 -31.13 9.66
C ALA A 332 -14.07 -30.23 10.74
N ALA A 333 -13.72 -30.85 11.87
CA ALA A 333 -13.19 -30.23 13.10
C ALA A 333 -11.65 -30.40 13.19
N PRO A 334 -10.96 -29.78 14.18
CA PRO A 334 -9.64 -29.17 13.98
C PRO A 334 -8.44 -30.08 14.34
N GLY A 335 -7.30 -29.79 13.73
CA GLY A 335 -5.98 -30.29 14.13
C GLY A 335 -5.04 -29.13 14.41
N SER A 336 -4.46 -29.10 15.61
CA SER A 336 -3.44 -28.16 16.06
C SER A 336 -2.04 -28.65 15.64
N THR A 337 -1.23 -27.77 15.05
CA THR A 337 0.23 -27.98 14.95
C THR A 337 0.96 -26.65 15.04
N HIS A 338 1.86 -26.53 16.02
CA HIS A 338 2.91 -25.52 16.06
C HIS A 338 3.78 -25.63 14.80
N GLY A 339 3.94 -24.52 14.07
CA GLY A 339 4.68 -24.46 12.82
C GLY A 339 5.90 -23.56 12.95
N VAL A 340 7.08 -24.16 12.91
CA VAL A 340 8.36 -23.50 12.61
C VAL A 340 8.31 -23.01 11.16
N CYS A 341 8.55 -21.72 10.92
CA CYS A 341 8.50 -21.11 9.58
C CYS A 341 9.63 -21.65 8.69
N ARG A 342 9.27 -22.45 7.68
CA ARG A 342 10.11 -22.70 6.50
C ARG A 342 9.58 -21.85 5.35
N THR A 343 10.40 -20.94 4.86
CA THR A 343 10.22 -20.26 3.57
C THR A 343 10.37 -21.30 2.46
N THR A 344 9.26 -21.73 1.86
CA THR A 344 9.30 -22.44 0.58
C THR A 344 9.29 -21.42 -0.54
N THR A 345 10.47 -21.07 -1.02
CA THR A 345 10.66 -20.58 -2.39
C THR A 345 10.27 -21.72 -3.33
N ARG A 346 9.14 -21.60 -4.03
CA ARG A 346 8.89 -22.43 -5.21
C ARG A 346 9.58 -21.76 -6.38
N ALA A 347 10.47 -22.54 -7.00
CA ALA A 347 11.21 -22.21 -8.22
C ALA A 347 10.29 -21.94 -9.41
#